data_AF-B1I7X7-F1
#
_entry.id   AF-B1I7X7-F1
#
_cell.length_a   1.000
_cell.length_b   1.000
_cell.length_c   1.000
_cell.angle_alpha   90.00
_cell.angle_beta   90.00
_cell.angle_gamma   90.00
#
_symmetry.space_group_name_H-M   'P 1'
#
loop_
_entity.id
_entity.type
_entity.pdbx_description
1 polymer ?
#
loop_
_entity_poly.entity_id
_entity_poly.type
_entity_poly.pdbx_seq_one_letter_code
_entity_poly.pdbx_strand_id
1 'polypeptide(L)' 'MRSYIAEPILKQAGFTVQNLDGAYSLYKMANPEGVEYGN' A
#
# COMPACT_ATOMS: atom_id res chain seq x y z
N MET A 1 -7.39 -3.88 -3.09
CA MET A 1 -8.77 -3.90 -2.53
C MET A 1 -8.82 -3.96 -1.00
N ARG A 2 -7.90 -4.64 -0.30
CA ARG A 2 -7.92 -4.67 1.18
C ARG A 2 -7.41 -3.38 1.85
N SER A 3 -6.42 -2.69 1.27
CA SER A 3 -5.88 -1.46 1.90
C SER A 3 -6.78 -0.23 1.70
N TYR A 4 -7.62 -0.21 0.66
CA TYR A 4 -8.60 0.85 0.42
C TYR A 4 -9.59 1.01 1.59
N ILE A 5 -9.90 -0.09 2.28
CA ILE A 5 -10.77 -0.08 3.46
C ILE A 5 -9.94 0.21 4.73
N ALA A 6 -8.67 -0.19 4.76
CA ALA A 6 -7.81 -0.03 5.93
C ALA A 6 -7.43 1.44 6.20
N GLU A 7 -7.18 2.24 5.17
CA GLU A 7 -6.81 3.66 5.32
C GLU A 7 -7.85 4.47 6.11
N PRO A 8 -9.16 4.47 5.76
CA PRO A 8 -10.15 5.20 6.53
C PRO A 8 -10.33 4.67 7.96
N ILE A 9 -10.21 3.35 8.19
CA ILE A 9 -10.27 2.75 9.54
C ILE A 9 -9.10 3.27 10.40
N LEU A 10 -7.88 3.28 9.86
CA LEU A 10 -6.68 3.72 10.58
C LEU A 10 -6.70 5.24 10.83
N LYS A 11 -7.20 6.02 9.88
CA LYS A 11 -7.41 7.47 10.07
C LYS A 11 -8.43 7.75 11.17
N GLN A 12 -9.54 7.01 11.22
CA GLN A 12 -10.53 7.12 12.30
C GLN A 12 -9.95 6.73 13.67
N ALA A 13 -9.01 5.78 13.69
CA ALA A 13 -8.26 5.42 14.89
C ALA A 13 -7.15 6.42 15.26
N GLY A 14 -7.03 7.55 14.56
CA GLY A 14 -6.07 8.62 14.85
C GLY A 14 -4.67 8.43 14.25
N PHE A 15 -4.48 7.42 13.39
CA PHE A 15 -3.21 7.20 12.72
C PHE A 15 -3.08 8.05 11.45
N THR A 16 -1.88 8.58 11.23
CA THR A 16 -1.54 9.22 9.97
C THR A 16 -1.02 8.17 9.00
N VAL A 17 -1.88 7.76 8.06
CA VAL A 17 -1.56 6.73 7.06
C VAL A 17 -1.91 7.20 5.65
N GLN A 18 -1.26 6.62 4.66
CA GLN A 18 -1.51 6.86 3.24
C GLN A 18 -1.61 5.52 2.51
N ASN A 19 -2.66 5.33 1.72
CA ASN A 19 -2.79 4.13 0.91
C ASN A 19 -1.88 4.17 -0.33
N LEU A 20 -1.13 3.09 -0.53
CA LEU A 20 -0.21 2.91 -1.65
C LEU A 20 -0.65 1.84 -2.66
N ASP A 21 -1.90 1.31 -2.59
CA ASP A 21 -2.38 0.23 -3.47
C ASP A 21 -2.20 0.56 -4.97
N GLY A 22 -2.39 1.83 -5.35
CA GLY A 22 -2.14 2.31 -6.72
C GLY A 22 -0.65 2.45 -7.05
N ALA A 23 0.15 2.91 -6.08
CA ALA A 23 1.58 3.10 -6.25
C ALA A 23 2.33 1.76 -6.32
N TYR A 24 1.90 0.73 -5.59
CA TYR A 24 2.54 -0.59 -5.58
C TYR A 24 2.46 -1.28 -6.94
N SER A 25 1.31 -1.21 -7.61
CA SER A 25 1.14 -1.82 -8.93
C SER A 25 2.04 -1.15 -9.98
N LEU A 26 2.15 0.18 -9.94
CA LEU A 26 3.06 0.95 -10.80
C LEU A 26 4.53 0.69 -10.48
N TYR A 27 4.89 0.68 -9.19
CA TYR A 27 6.25 0.42 -8.72
C TYR A 27 6.72 -0.98 -9.13
N LYS A 28 5.87 -2.00 -8.96
CA LYS A 28 6.17 -3.37 -9.40
C LYS A 28 6.39 -3.48 -10.91
N MET A 29 5.67 -2.71 -11.73
CA MET A 29 5.87 -2.71 -13.19
C MET A 29 7.13 -1.95 -13.60
N ALA A 30 7.44 -0.83 -12.94
CA ALA A 30 8.57 0.04 -13.29
C ALA A 30 9.92 -0.44 -12.72
N ASN A 31 9.90 -1.12 -11.57
CA ASN A 31 11.10 -1.63 -10.89
C ASN A 31 10.83 -2.99 -10.20
N PRO A 32 10.67 -4.08 -10.98
CA PRO A 32 10.33 -5.39 -10.44
C PRO A 32 11.39 -5.97 -9.49
N GLU A 33 12.67 -5.63 -9.69
CA GLU A 33 13.81 -6.07 -8.86
C GLU A 33 13.81 -5.47 -7.44
N GLY A 34 13.14 -4.33 -7.25
CA GLY A 34 13.05 -3.63 -5.97
C GLY A 34 11.88 -4.08 -5.09
N VAL A 35 11.18 -5.16 -5.48
CA VAL A 35 10.06 -5.72 -4.73
C VAL A 35 10.56 -6.94 -3.96
N GLU A 36 10.62 -6.83 -2.64
CA GLU A 36 10.92 -7.98 -1.77
C GLU A 36 9.67 -8.85 -1.60
N TYR A 37 9.77 -10.11 -2.01
CA TYR A 37 8.76 -11.13 -1.71
C TYR A 37 9.22 -11.87 -0.45
N GLY A 38 8.49 -11.70 0.65
CA GLY A 38 8.74 -12.46 1.88
C GLY A 38 8.52 -13.96 1.64
N ASN A 39 9.43 -14.78 2.17
CA ASN A 39 9.33 -16.25 2.17
C ASN A 39 8.32 -16.76 3.21
#